data_AF-A0A7Y1XZK8-F1
#
_entry.id   AF-A0A7Y1XZK8-F1
#
_cell.length_a   1.000
_cell.length_b   1.000
_cell.length_c   1.000
_cell.angle_alpha   90.00
_cell.angle_beta   90.00
_cell.angle_gamma   90.00
#
_symmetry.space_group_name_H-M   'P 1'
#
loop_
_entity.id
_entity.type
_entity.pdbx_description
1 polymer ?
#
loop_
_entity_poly.entity_id
_entity_poly.type
_entity_poly.pdbx_seq_one_letter_code
_entity_poly.pdbx_strand_id
1 'polypeptide(L)'
;PMVKFSLDLLGQPDAKELMGIIAASGLAQNFGAVASLVTTGIQKGHMKMHLMNIMNQLECTEEEKAQIIEHFKHDTVSVSAVTRVFQDIRGKVKKED
;
A
#
# COMPACT_ATOMS: atom_id res chain seq x y z
N PRO A 1 2.77 36.00 -6.62
CA PRO A 1 2.94 35.52 -8.02
C PRO A 1 2.13 34.27 -8.34
N MET A 2 2.29 33.18 -7.57
CA MET A 2 1.59 31.90 -7.79
C MET A 2 0.06 32.02 -7.73
N VAL A 3 -0.49 32.75 -6.75
CA VAL A 3 -1.95 32.92 -6.61
C VAL A 3 -2.58 33.57 -7.85
N LYS A 4 -1.93 34.61 -8.41
CA LYS A 4 -2.42 35.29 -9.62
C LYS A 4 -2.44 34.35 -10.81
N PHE A 5 -1.35 33.59 -11.01
CA PHE A 5 -1.25 32.57 -12.04
C PHE A 5 -2.31 31.47 -11.90
N SER A 6 -2.56 30.99 -10.67
CA SER A 6 -3.60 29.97 -10.43
C SER A 6 -5.00 30.48 -10.76
N LEU A 7 -5.32 31.74 -10.46
CA LEU A 7 -6.59 32.35 -10.83
C LEU A 7 -6.69 32.56 -12.35
N ASP A 8 -5.60 32.96 -13.01
CA ASP A 8 -5.54 33.06 -14.48
C ASP A 8 -5.80 31.70 -15.13
N LEU A 9 -5.19 30.62 -14.62
CA LEU A 9 -5.40 29.25 -15.09
C LEU A 9 -6.85 28.79 -14.95
N LEU A 10 -7.52 29.19 -13.86
CA LEU A 10 -8.92 28.89 -13.60
C LEU A 10 -9.91 29.76 -14.40
N GLY A 11 -9.41 30.72 -15.20
CA GLY A 11 -10.25 31.60 -16.02
C GLY A 11 -10.77 32.84 -15.29
N GLN A 12 -10.09 33.29 -14.23
CA GLN A 12 -10.49 34.43 -13.39
C GLN A 12 -11.93 34.32 -12.85
N PRO A 13 -12.27 33.23 -12.14
CA PRO A 13 -13.61 33.03 -11.61
C PRO A 13 -13.93 34.07 -10.53
N ASP A 14 -15.21 34.42 -10.40
CA ASP A 14 -15.67 35.19 -9.25
C ASP A 14 -15.63 34.35 -7.95
N ALA A 15 -15.90 34.98 -6.81
CA ALA A 15 -15.85 34.30 -5.51
C ALA A 15 -16.84 33.12 -5.40
N LYS A 16 -18.00 33.21 -6.04
CA LYS A 16 -19.04 32.18 -5.98
C LYS A 16 -18.69 31.01 -6.88
N GLU A 17 -18.15 31.28 -8.07
CA GLU A 17 -17.63 30.28 -8.99
C GLU A 17 -16.44 29.54 -8.38
N LEU A 18 -15.48 30.27 -7.79
CA LEU A 18 -14.31 29.69 -7.13
C LEU A 18 -14.73 28.78 -5.97
N MET A 19 -15.73 29.19 -5.18
CA MET A 19 -16.30 28.35 -4.12
C MET A 19 -16.87 27.03 -4.67
N GLY A 20 -17.59 27.09 -5.80
CA GLY A 20 -18.12 25.91 -6.47
C GLY A 20 -17.03 24.98 -6.99
N ILE A 21 -15.97 25.52 -7.60
CA ILE A 21 -14.81 24.76 -8.07
C ILE A 21 -14.12 24.02 -6.91
N ILE A 22 -13.90 24.70 -5.79
CA ILE A 22 -13.29 24.11 -4.60
C ILE A 22 -14.19 23.00 -4.02
N ALA A 23 -15.49 23.25 -3.91
CA ALA A 23 -16.44 22.25 -3.40
C ALA A 23 -16.47 20.98 -4.29
N ALA A 24 -16.55 21.15 -5.61
CA ALA A 24 -16.50 20.04 -6.56
C ALA A 24 -15.17 19.27 -6.50
N SER A 25 -14.05 19.99 -6.40
CA SER A 25 -12.72 19.39 -6.26
C SER A 25 -12.58 18.59 -4.96
N GLY A 26 -13.09 19.12 -3.84
CA GLY A 26 -13.13 18.42 -2.55
C GLY A 26 -13.99 17.15 -2.60
N LEU A 27 -15.14 17.20 -3.28
CA LEU A 27 -15.98 16.01 -3.47
C LEU A 27 -15.28 14.96 -4.34
N ALA A 28 -14.64 15.37 -5.44
CA ALA A 28 -13.85 14.47 -6.28
C ALA A 28 -12.69 13.84 -5.50
N GLN A 29 -12.02 14.61 -4.64
CA GLN A 29 -10.97 14.10 -3.75
C GLN A 29 -11.51 13.09 -2.74
N ASN A 30 -12.65 13.37 -2.10
CA ASN A 30 -13.29 12.44 -1.17
C ASN A 30 -13.69 11.14 -1.87
N PHE A 31 -14.31 11.24 -3.06
CA PHE A 31 -14.65 10.09 -3.87
C PHE A 31 -13.43 9.24 -4.23
N GLY A 32 -12.36 9.87 -4.73
CA GLY A 32 -11.11 9.18 -5.04
C GLY A 32 -10.48 8.49 -3.83
N ALA A 33 -10.50 9.13 -2.67
CA ALA A 33 -9.99 8.55 -1.42
C ALA A 33 -10.80 7.31 -1.01
N VAL A 34 -12.12 7.40 -0.94
CA VAL A 34 -12.98 6.27 -0.59
C VAL A 34 -12.84 5.14 -1.62
N ALA A 35 -12.88 5.46 -2.91
CA ALA A 35 -12.68 4.49 -3.99
C ALA A 35 -11.35 3.74 -3.81
N SER A 36 -10.27 4.47 -3.52
CA SER A 36 -8.95 3.89 -3.29
C SER A 36 -8.93 2.93 -2.08
N LEU A 37 -9.62 3.27 -0.99
CA LEU A 37 -9.70 2.45 0.22
C LEU A 37 -10.48 1.14 -0.01
N VAL A 38 -11.52 1.18 -0.85
CA VAL A 38 -12.34 0.00 -1.17
C VAL A 38 -11.77 -0.84 -2.32
N THR A 39 -10.77 -0.33 -3.05
CA THR A 39 -10.17 -1.06 -4.17
C THR A 39 -9.21 -2.13 -3.66
N THR A 40 -9.37 -3.37 -4.14
CA THR A 40 -8.52 -4.50 -3.73
C THR A 40 -7.04 -4.31 -4.09
N GLY A 41 -6.74 -3.50 -5.10
CA GLY A 41 -5.38 -3.25 -5.59
C GLY A 41 -4.47 -2.62 -4.53
N ILE A 42 -4.97 -1.61 -3.80
CA ILE A 42 -4.20 -0.94 -2.75
C ILE A 42 -3.98 -1.88 -1.57
N GLN A 43 -5.01 -2.61 -1.16
CA GLN A 43 -4.90 -3.61 -0.09
C GLN A 43 -3.90 -4.71 -0.44
N LYS A 44 -3.96 -5.28 -1.65
CA LYS A 44 -2.99 -6.30 -2.11
C LYS A 44 -1.57 -5.74 -2.18
N GLY A 45 -1.40 -4.51 -2.66
CA GLY A 45 -0.12 -3.82 -2.69
C GLY A 45 0.46 -3.62 -1.29
N HIS A 46 -0.35 -3.12 -0.35
CA HIS A 46 0.02 -2.94 1.04
C HIS A 46 0.42 -4.26 1.70
N MET A 47 -0.35 -5.33 1.51
CA MET A 47 -0.03 -6.65 2.07
C MET A 47 1.27 -7.23 1.49
N LYS A 48 1.53 -7.05 0.19
CA LYS A 48 2.81 -7.45 -0.43
C LYS A 48 3.99 -6.70 0.18
N MET A 49 3.86 -5.38 0.35
CA MET A 49 4.88 -4.56 1.01
C MET A 49 5.07 -4.98 2.47
N HIS A 50 3.98 -5.22 3.20
CA HIS A 50 4.00 -5.64 4.59
C HIS A 50 4.74 -6.98 4.76
N LEU A 51 4.41 -7.98 3.94
CA LEU A 51 5.09 -9.27 3.94
C LEU A 51 6.60 -9.11 3.67
N MET A 52 6.96 -8.31 2.67
CA MET A 52 8.37 -8.03 2.35
C MET A 52 9.10 -7.36 3.52
N ASN A 53 8.47 -6.40 4.20
CA ASN A 53 9.05 -5.73 5.36
C ASN A 53 9.31 -6.70 6.51
N ILE A 54 8.38 -7.63 6.79
CA ILE A 54 8.57 -8.64 7.84
C ILE A 54 9.74 -9.57 7.47
N MET A 55 9.79 -10.06 6.23
CA MET A 55 10.87 -10.95 5.78
C MET A 55 12.24 -10.24 5.84
N ASN A 56 12.29 -8.95 5.53
CA ASN A 56 13.52 -8.17 5.65
C ASN A 56 13.95 -7.99 7.12
N GLN A 57 12.99 -7.77 8.05
CA GLN A 57 13.27 -7.70 9.48
C GLN A 57 13.77 -9.03 10.06
N LEU A 58 13.33 -10.15 9.49
CA LEU A 58 13.80 -11.50 9.85
C LEU A 58 15.09 -11.89 9.13
N GLU A 59 15.64 -11.00 8.29
CA GLU A 59 16.85 -11.25 7.49
C GLU A 59 16.73 -12.54 6.66
N CYS A 60 15.56 -12.74 6.03
CA CYS A 60 15.33 -13.88 5.14
C CYS A 60 16.30 -13.83 3.94
N THR A 61 16.85 -14.97 3.53
CA THR A 61 17.55 -15.11 2.25
C THR A 61 16.56 -14.99 1.08
N GLU A 62 17.06 -14.85 -0.15
CA GLU A 62 16.20 -14.78 -1.34
C GLU A 62 15.41 -16.07 -1.56
N GLU A 63 15.99 -17.22 -1.23
CA GLU A 63 15.32 -18.53 -1.27
C GLU A 63 14.21 -18.62 -0.22
N GLU A 64 14.48 -18.18 1.02
CA GLU A 64 13.49 -18.12 2.10
C GLU A 64 12.33 -17.19 1.74
N LYS A 65 12.63 -16.02 1.15
CA LYS A 65 11.61 -15.08 0.66
C LYS A 65 10.72 -15.71 -0.40
N ALA A 66 11.30 -16.41 -1.39
CA ALA A 66 10.52 -17.06 -2.43
C ALA A 66 9.56 -18.11 -1.87
N GLN A 67 10.01 -18.92 -0.90
CA GLN A 67 9.18 -19.93 -0.23
C GLN A 67 8.04 -19.30 0.59
N ILE A 68 8.34 -18.24 1.34
CA ILE A 68 7.34 -17.54 2.16
C ILE A 68 6.31 -16.84 1.26
N ILE A 69 6.73 -16.21 0.15
CA ILE A 69 5.82 -15.60 -0.82
C ILE A 69 4.86 -16.63 -1.40
N GLU A 70 5.35 -17.83 -1.74
CA GLU A 70 4.50 -18.90 -2.26
C GLU A 70 3.48 -19.36 -1.22
N HIS A 71 3.89 -19.50 0.05
CA HIS A 71 3.01 -19.90 1.14
C HIS A 71 1.88 -18.91 1.39
N PHE A 72 2.17 -17.59 1.36
CA PHE A 72 1.21 -16.53 1.65
C PHE A 72 0.42 -16.02 0.42
N LYS A 73 0.33 -16.79 -0.68
CA LYS A 73 -0.49 -16.41 -1.85
C LYS A 73 -1.99 -16.28 -1.54
N HIS A 74 -2.49 -17.12 -0.63
CA HIS A 74 -3.91 -17.20 -0.30
C HIS A 74 -4.20 -16.99 1.20
N ASP A 75 -3.16 -16.94 2.02
CA ASP A 75 -3.28 -16.84 3.47
C ASP A 75 -3.14 -15.40 3.96
N THR A 76 -3.77 -15.10 5.10
CA THR A 76 -3.67 -13.78 5.72
C THR A 76 -2.30 -13.62 6.37
N VAL A 77 -1.57 -12.59 5.97
CA VAL A 77 -0.25 -12.29 6.53
C VAL A 77 -0.41 -11.68 7.92
N SER A 78 0.26 -12.28 8.91
CA SER A 78 0.49 -11.71 10.23
C SER A 78 1.93 -11.92 10.63
N VAL A 79 2.47 -11.05 11.50
CA VAL A 79 3.86 -11.17 11.96
C VAL A 79 4.11 -12.54 12.61
N SER A 80 3.17 -13.03 13.44
CA SER A 80 3.31 -14.34 14.09
C SER A 80 3.28 -15.51 13.10
N ALA A 81 2.42 -15.45 12.07
CA ALA A 81 2.35 -16.48 11.05
C ALA A 81 3.63 -16.53 10.21
N VAL A 82 4.14 -15.38 9.76
CA VAL A 82 5.36 -15.30 8.96
C VAL A 82 6.58 -15.78 9.77
N THR A 83 6.71 -15.35 11.03
CA THR A 83 7.80 -15.80 11.90
C THR A 83 7.78 -17.31 12.12
N ARG A 84 6.59 -17.91 12.28
CA ARG A 84 6.46 -19.37 12.42
C ARG A 84 6.91 -20.08 11.15
N VAL A 85 6.43 -19.67 9.98
CA VAL A 85 6.83 -20.27 8.69
C VAL A 85 8.33 -20.13 8.47
N PHE A 86 8.90 -18.96 8.79
CA PHE A 86 10.34 -18.72 8.74
C PHE A 86 11.13 -19.69 9.64
N GLN A 87 10.69 -19.87 10.89
CA GLN A 87 11.32 -20.83 11.82
C GLN A 87 11.22 -22.27 11.31
N ASP A 88 10.07 -22.65 10.74
CA ASP A 88 9.87 -23.99 10.16
C ASP A 88 10.80 -24.23 8.95
N ILE A 89 11.02 -23.21 8.11
CA ILE A 89 11.97 -23.28 6.99
C ILE A 89 13.40 -23.47 7.52
N ARG A 90 13.87 -22.62 8.44
CA ARG A 90 15.22 -22.75 9.02
C ARG A 90 15.43 -24.01 9.86
N GLY A 91 14.37 -24.48 10.53
CA GLY A 91 14.38 -25.73 11.30
C GLY A 91 14.50 -26.98 10.43
N LYS A 92 14.02 -26.93 9.18
CA LYS A 92 14.24 -27.97 8.17
C LYS A 92 15.67 -27.97 7.63
N VAL A 93 16.23 -26.78 7.37
CA VAL A 93 17.62 -26.64 6.89
C VAL A 93 18.62 -27.26 7.89
N LYS A 94 18.41 -27.13 9.19
CA LYS A 94 19.30 -27.73 10.21
C LYS A 94 19.17 -29.26 10.38
N LYS A 95 18.18 -29.91 9.76
CA LYS A 95 17.92 -31.35 9.92
C LYS A 95 18.48 -32.22 8.79
N GLU A 96 19.08 -31.62 7.76
CA GLU A 96 19.61 -32.33 6.59
C GLU A 96 21.15 -32.48 6.60
N ASP A 97 21.82 -32.15 7.70
CA ASP A 97 23.27 -32.41 7.93
C ASP A 97 23.51 -33.57 8.91
#